data_AF-A0A6P0UD95-F1
#
_entry.id   AF-A0A6P0UD95-F1
#
_cell.length_a   1.000
_cell.length_b   1.000
_cell.length_c   1.000
_cell.angle_alpha   90.00
_cell.angle_beta   90.00
_cell.angle_gamma   90.00
#
_symmetry.space_group_name_H-M   'P 1'
#
loop_
_entity.id
_entity.type
_entity.pdbx_description
1 polymer ?
#
loop_
_entity_poly.entity_id
_entity_poly.type
_entity_poly.pdbx_seq_one_letter_code
_entity_poly.pdbx_strand_id
1 'polypeptide(L)'
;MENLSIIRALTSGDQIIVAEEALDYTKSYFKSDAFLIKYEKERQAHKPKVAELNQETREMYEMQLAEYREMYTPEVLDMLPEEAKAGALYELKRMEAALDGNMDPEDRKNWEFRYPAEPNDLLIRSIKDFLEITKDVDFNATTKLNPKNNHQVFTNPVYEKKDTQWKACFRAGMELTNFVRAYSQDWLSELERQKKNG
;
A
#
# COMPACT_ATOMS: atom_id res chain seq x y z
N MET A 1 -1.19 29.75 -17.51
CA MET A 1 -2.60 29.67 -18.00
C MET A 1 -3.35 28.49 -17.40
N GLU A 2 -2.69 27.44 -16.88
CA GLU A 2 -3.31 26.23 -16.29
C GLU A 2 -4.16 26.48 -15.03
N ASN A 3 -3.82 27.45 -14.16
CA ASN A 3 -4.61 27.68 -12.94
C ASN A 3 -5.99 28.35 -13.14
N LEU A 4 -6.30 28.85 -14.34
CA LEU A 4 -7.57 29.56 -14.61
C LEU A 4 -8.73 28.60 -14.94
N SER A 5 -8.46 27.36 -15.37
CA SER A 5 -9.49 26.35 -15.65
C SER A 5 -10.05 25.76 -14.35
N ILE A 6 -9.20 25.32 -13.42
CA ILE A 6 -9.60 24.79 -12.10
C ILE A 6 -10.49 25.77 -11.34
N ILE A 7 -10.08 27.04 -11.27
CA ILE A 7 -10.84 28.07 -10.54
C ILE A 7 -12.23 28.25 -11.16
N ARG A 8 -12.33 28.21 -12.50
CA ARG A 8 -13.62 28.30 -13.20
C ARG A 8 -14.47 27.04 -13.02
N ALA A 9 -13.88 25.85 -13.09
CA ALA A 9 -14.55 24.57 -12.90
C ALA A 9 -15.10 24.39 -11.47
N LEU A 10 -14.32 24.83 -10.46
CA LEU A 10 -14.77 24.89 -9.06
C LEU A 10 -15.96 25.84 -8.89
N THR A 11 -15.99 26.95 -9.61
CA THR A 11 -17.13 27.89 -9.58
C THR A 11 -18.33 27.44 -10.43
N SER A 12 -18.13 26.58 -11.43
CA SER A 12 -19.20 26.03 -12.28
C SER A 12 -19.77 24.70 -11.79
N GLY A 13 -19.14 24.07 -10.79
CA GLY A 13 -19.55 22.77 -10.26
C GLY A 13 -19.21 21.59 -11.17
N ASP A 14 -18.30 21.76 -12.12
CA ASP A 14 -17.87 20.68 -13.02
C ASP A 14 -16.79 19.84 -12.34
N GLN A 15 -17.25 18.87 -11.56
CA GLN A 15 -16.39 18.00 -10.76
C GLN A 15 -15.54 17.06 -11.61
N ILE A 16 -15.94 16.76 -12.84
CA ILE A 16 -15.21 15.86 -13.75
C ILE A 16 -13.94 16.54 -14.24
N ILE A 17 -14.04 17.78 -14.72
CA ILE A 17 -12.86 18.56 -15.17
C ILE A 17 -11.84 18.69 -14.03
N VAL A 18 -12.31 19.02 -12.83
CA VAL A 18 -11.44 19.15 -11.65
C VAL A 18 -10.75 17.81 -11.33
N ALA A 19 -11.47 16.69 -11.42
CA ALA A 19 -10.90 15.38 -11.17
C ALA A 19 -9.89 14.97 -12.25
N GLU A 20 -10.19 15.23 -13.53
CA GLU A 20 -9.29 14.96 -14.65
C GLU A 20 -7.97 15.71 -14.48
N GLU A 21 -8.02 17.03 -14.29
CA GLU A 21 -6.83 17.86 -14.11
C GLU A 21 -6.01 17.44 -12.88
N ALA A 22 -6.69 17.06 -11.78
CA ALA A 22 -6.01 16.56 -10.58
C ALA A 22 -5.32 15.21 -10.82
N LEU A 23 -5.95 14.30 -11.56
CA LEU A 23 -5.39 12.99 -11.92
C LEU A 23 -4.21 13.15 -12.88
N ASP A 24 -4.31 14.01 -13.88
CA ASP A 24 -3.23 14.30 -14.82
C ASP A 24 -2.02 14.95 -14.14
N TYR A 25 -2.27 15.91 -13.24
CA TYR A 25 -1.21 16.48 -12.41
C TYR A 25 -0.54 15.40 -11.56
N THR A 26 -1.32 14.55 -10.89
CA THR A 26 -0.80 13.47 -10.06
C THR A 26 0.07 12.53 -10.87
N LYS A 27 -0.42 12.09 -12.03
CA LYS A 27 0.32 11.22 -12.95
C LYS A 27 1.63 11.85 -13.43
N SER A 28 1.61 13.13 -13.74
CA SER A 28 2.80 13.89 -14.15
C SER A 28 3.80 14.06 -13.00
N TYR A 29 3.31 14.34 -11.79
CA TYR A 29 4.15 14.49 -10.60
C TYR A 29 4.85 13.18 -10.24
N PHE A 30 4.17 12.04 -10.27
CA PHE A 30 4.78 10.72 -10.01
C PHE A 30 5.90 10.37 -11.00
N LYS A 31 5.87 10.92 -12.21
CA LYS A 31 6.92 10.74 -13.23
C LYS A 31 8.06 11.77 -13.11
N SER A 32 7.96 12.74 -12.21
CA SER A 32 8.93 13.82 -12.08
C SER A 32 10.15 13.42 -11.24
N ASP A 33 11.32 13.97 -11.58
CA ASP A 33 12.54 13.82 -10.77
C ASP A 33 12.34 14.28 -9.33
N ALA A 34 11.54 15.35 -9.13
CA ALA A 34 11.23 15.88 -7.81
C ALA A 34 10.54 14.82 -6.93
N PHE A 35 9.62 14.04 -7.50
CA PHE A 35 9.00 12.93 -6.79
C PHE A 35 9.99 11.80 -6.54
N LEU A 36 10.75 11.36 -7.55
CA LEU A 36 11.70 10.25 -7.42
C LEU A 36 12.77 10.52 -6.36
N ILE A 37 13.34 11.73 -6.35
CA ILE A 37 14.33 12.17 -5.34
C ILE A 37 13.70 12.15 -3.94
N LYS A 38 12.49 12.71 -3.81
CA LYS A 38 11.78 12.73 -2.53
C LYS A 38 11.47 11.31 -2.05
N TYR A 39 10.99 10.45 -2.94
CA TYR A 39 10.65 9.07 -2.63
C TYR A 39 11.87 8.28 -2.15
N GLU A 40 12.99 8.37 -2.86
CA GLU A 40 14.22 7.68 -2.46
C GLU A 40 14.72 8.17 -1.10
N LYS A 41 14.66 9.48 -0.83
CA LYS A 41 14.97 10.03 0.48
C LYS A 41 14.08 9.45 1.58
N GLU A 42 12.77 9.40 1.37
CA GLU A 42 11.81 8.82 2.32
C GLU A 42 12.06 7.32 2.53
N ARG A 43 12.31 6.58 1.45
CA ARG A 43 12.62 5.14 1.48
C ARG A 43 13.85 4.84 2.31
N GLN A 44 14.94 5.61 2.14
CA GLN A 44 16.15 5.48 2.95
C GLN A 44 15.94 5.91 4.40
N ALA A 45 15.20 6.99 4.64
CA ALA A 45 14.92 7.48 5.99
C ALA A 45 14.09 6.47 6.81
N HIS A 46 13.23 5.69 6.15
CA HIS A 46 12.39 4.67 6.78
C HIS A 46 12.99 3.27 6.70
N LYS A 47 14.20 3.11 6.17
CA LYS A 47 14.90 1.81 6.16
C LYS A 47 15.18 1.39 7.60
N PRO A 48 14.69 0.20 8.04
CA PRO A 48 14.98 -0.29 9.38
C PRO A 48 16.48 -0.33 9.66
N LYS A 49 16.86 0.15 10.84
CA LYS A 49 18.26 0.15 11.29
C LYS A 49 18.58 -1.23 11.83
N VAL A 50 19.66 -1.82 11.34
CA VAL A 50 20.21 -3.06 11.89
C VAL A 50 21.14 -2.69 13.04
N ALA A 51 20.92 -3.27 14.22
CA ALA A 51 21.81 -3.07 15.36
C ALA A 51 23.13 -3.84 15.13
N GLU A 52 24.25 -3.17 15.33
CA GLU A 52 25.54 -3.85 15.33
C GLU A 52 25.66 -4.71 16.59
N LEU A 53 25.93 -6.01 16.40
CA LEU A 53 26.17 -6.93 17.49
C LEU A 53 27.60 -6.74 18.00
N ASN A 54 27.77 -6.64 19.31
CA ASN A 54 29.10 -6.77 19.91
C ASN A 54 29.59 -8.23 19.85
N GLN A 55 30.87 -8.46 20.11
CA GLN A 55 31.47 -9.78 20.01
C GLN A 55 30.76 -10.85 20.85
N GLU A 56 30.48 -10.56 22.13
CA GLU A 56 29.80 -11.49 23.04
C GLU A 56 28.40 -11.87 22.53
N THR A 57 27.66 -10.89 22.01
CA THR A 57 26.32 -11.12 21.47
C THR A 57 26.39 -11.94 20.19
N ARG A 58 27.38 -11.67 19.32
CA ARG A 58 27.61 -12.46 18.11
C ARG A 58 27.91 -13.92 18.45
N GLU A 59 28.84 -14.18 19.37
CA GLU A 59 29.20 -15.55 19.81
C GLU A 59 27.98 -16.29 20.38
N MET A 60 27.14 -15.61 21.17
CA MET A 60 25.87 -16.17 21.67
C MET A 60 24.91 -16.54 20.52
N TYR A 61 24.74 -15.66 19.53
CA TYR A 61 23.88 -15.94 18.37
C TYR A 61 24.43 -17.08 17.50
N GLU A 62 25.75 -17.18 17.34
CA GLU A 62 26.40 -18.28 16.61
C GLU A 62 26.14 -19.62 17.29
N MET A 63 26.29 -19.67 18.62
CA MET A 63 25.99 -20.87 19.41
C MET A 63 24.50 -21.25 19.31
N GLN A 64 23.59 -20.28 19.48
CA GLN A 64 22.15 -20.51 19.34
C GLN A 64 21.79 -21.01 17.94
N LEU A 65 22.35 -20.42 16.88
CA LEU A 65 22.10 -20.85 15.51
C LEU A 65 22.62 -22.28 15.25
N ALA A 66 23.78 -22.63 15.81
CA ALA A 66 24.32 -23.99 15.72
C ALA A 66 23.39 -25.00 16.40
N GLU A 67 22.99 -24.74 17.65
CA GLU A 67 22.04 -25.59 18.39
C GLU A 67 20.70 -25.70 17.66
N TYR A 68 20.20 -24.59 17.11
CA TYR A 68 18.94 -24.57 16.37
C TYR A 68 19.02 -25.41 15.09
N ARG A 69 20.14 -25.34 14.35
CA ARG A 69 20.37 -26.17 13.16
C ARG A 69 20.50 -27.65 13.48
N GLU A 70 21.06 -28.01 14.63
CA GLU A 70 21.08 -29.41 15.10
C GLU A 70 19.69 -29.91 15.46
N MET A 71 18.84 -29.06 16.06
CA MET A 71 17.47 -29.40 16.40
C MET A 71 16.56 -29.53 15.17
N TYR A 72 16.75 -28.64 14.18
CA TYR A 72 15.93 -28.55 12.98
C TYR A 72 16.72 -28.93 11.72
N THR A 73 17.11 -30.21 11.64
CA THR A 73 17.69 -30.77 10.41
C THR A 73 16.66 -30.76 9.27
N PRO A 74 17.07 -30.87 7.99
CA PRO A 74 16.15 -30.97 6.87
C PRO A 74 15.09 -32.07 7.04
N GLU A 75 15.48 -33.23 7.57
CA GLU A 75 14.59 -34.36 7.82
C GLU A 75 13.55 -34.02 8.90
N VAL A 76 13.97 -33.38 9.99
CA VAL A 76 13.05 -32.94 11.05
C VAL A 76 12.07 -31.89 10.50
N LEU A 77 12.57 -30.91 9.75
CA LEU A 77 11.75 -29.86 9.13
C LEU A 77 10.68 -30.44 8.18
N ASP A 78 11.01 -31.49 7.44
CA ASP A 78 10.05 -32.16 6.54
C ASP A 78 8.99 -33.00 7.27
N MET A 79 9.25 -33.39 8.53
CA MET A 79 8.30 -34.08 9.39
C MET A 79 7.38 -33.13 10.17
N LEU A 80 7.66 -31.82 10.18
CA LEU A 80 6.84 -30.83 10.86
C LEU A 80 5.57 -30.48 10.07
N PRO A 81 4.46 -30.14 10.76
CA PRO A 81 3.35 -29.44 10.13
C PRO A 81 3.82 -28.14 9.47
N GLU A 82 3.21 -27.75 8.35
CA GLU A 82 3.61 -26.57 7.56
C GLU A 82 3.78 -25.29 8.39
N GLU A 83 2.88 -25.01 9.32
CA GLU A 83 2.96 -23.82 10.18
C GLU A 83 4.18 -23.85 11.11
N ALA A 84 4.48 -25.02 11.70
CA ALA A 84 5.64 -25.21 12.55
C ALA A 84 6.95 -25.16 11.74
N LYS A 85 6.96 -25.75 10.54
CA LYS A 85 8.07 -25.66 9.58
C LYS A 85 8.35 -24.22 9.19
N ALA A 86 7.31 -23.46 8.85
CA ALA A 86 7.43 -22.05 8.50
C ALA A 86 8.00 -21.21 9.65
N GLY A 87 7.53 -21.46 10.88
CA GLY A 87 8.08 -20.83 12.08
C GLY A 87 9.57 -21.13 12.26
N ALA A 88 9.97 -22.41 12.17
CA ALA A 88 11.36 -22.80 12.34
C ALA A 88 12.29 -22.21 11.27
N LEU A 89 11.84 -22.21 10.00
CA LEU A 89 12.58 -21.59 8.91
C LEU A 89 12.68 -20.06 9.04
N TYR A 90 11.67 -19.41 9.62
CA TYR A 90 11.72 -17.97 9.89
C TYR A 90 12.77 -17.64 10.97
N GLU A 91 12.77 -18.39 12.08
CA GLU A 91 13.73 -18.21 13.17
C GLU A 91 15.18 -18.40 12.71
N LEU A 92 15.44 -19.45 11.90
CA LEU A 92 16.75 -19.67 11.27
C LEU A 92 17.19 -18.45 10.44
N LYS A 93 16.33 -17.97 9.54
CA LYS A 93 16.64 -16.83 8.67
C LYS A 93 16.86 -15.55 9.47
N ARG A 94 16.11 -15.33 10.56
CA ARG A 94 16.30 -14.17 11.44
C ARG A 94 17.67 -14.20 12.11
N MET A 95 18.04 -15.34 12.69
CA MET A 95 19.33 -15.49 13.37
C MET A 95 20.51 -15.31 12.40
N GLU A 96 20.42 -15.93 11.21
CA GLU A 96 21.40 -15.74 10.13
C GLU A 96 21.51 -14.26 9.72
N ALA A 97 20.38 -13.60 9.49
CA ALA A 97 20.36 -12.19 9.15
C ALA A 97 21.01 -11.32 10.24
N ALA A 98 20.74 -11.58 11.51
CA ALA A 98 21.34 -10.85 12.62
C ALA A 98 22.87 -10.99 12.65
N LEU A 99 23.40 -12.21 12.44
CA LEU A 99 24.84 -12.46 12.40
C LEU A 99 25.55 -11.76 11.23
N ASP A 100 24.89 -11.77 10.07
CA ASP A 100 25.37 -11.11 8.85
C ASP A 100 25.26 -9.57 8.90
N GLY A 101 24.65 -9.00 9.96
CA GLY A 101 24.35 -7.57 10.03
C GLY A 101 23.28 -7.14 9.02
N ASN A 102 22.44 -8.07 8.60
CA ASN A 102 21.30 -7.85 7.73
C ASN A 102 20.02 -7.58 8.52
N MET A 103 19.07 -6.91 7.87
CA MET A 103 17.75 -6.65 8.41
C MET A 103 16.97 -7.95 8.62
N ASP A 104 16.18 -8.02 9.70
CA ASP A 104 15.22 -9.10 9.93
C ASP A 104 14.37 -9.34 8.68
N PRO A 105 14.11 -10.61 8.29
CA PRO A 105 13.34 -10.90 7.08
C PRO A 105 11.94 -10.28 7.03
N GLU A 106 11.24 -10.19 8.17
CA GLU A 106 9.90 -9.61 8.26
C GLU A 106 9.96 -8.09 8.24
N ASP A 107 10.95 -7.47 8.90
CA ASP A 107 11.21 -6.03 8.78
C ASP A 107 11.53 -5.64 7.33
N ARG A 108 12.36 -6.44 6.65
CA ARG A 108 12.70 -6.25 5.23
C ARG A 108 11.46 -6.31 4.36
N LYS A 109 10.66 -7.37 4.52
CA LYS A 109 9.41 -7.56 3.77
C LYS A 109 8.44 -6.41 4.01
N ASN A 110 8.28 -5.97 5.26
CA ASN A 110 7.41 -4.86 5.61
C ASN A 110 7.91 -3.52 5.05
N TRP A 111 9.21 -3.28 5.09
CA TRP A 111 9.82 -2.10 4.49
C TRP A 111 9.69 -2.10 2.97
N GLU A 112 10.00 -3.21 2.29
CA GLU A 112 9.83 -3.35 0.84
C GLU A 112 8.37 -3.24 0.40
N PHE A 113 7.43 -3.72 1.23
CA PHE A 113 6.00 -3.54 0.97
C PHE A 113 5.58 -2.07 1.10
N ARG A 114 6.06 -1.34 2.12
CA ARG A 114 5.71 0.08 2.34
C ARG A 114 6.44 1.01 1.37
N TYR A 115 7.69 0.69 1.07
CA TYR A 115 8.63 1.44 0.25
C TYR A 115 9.29 0.53 -0.81
N PRO A 116 8.52 0.07 -1.81
CA PRO A 116 9.07 -0.74 -2.89
C PRO A 116 10.24 -0.05 -3.57
N ALA A 117 11.14 -0.84 -4.16
CA ALA A 117 12.25 -0.29 -4.94
C ALA A 117 11.73 0.54 -6.12
N GLU A 118 10.70 0.02 -6.80
CA GLU A 118 10.00 0.71 -7.87
C GLU A 118 8.79 1.48 -7.32
N PRO A 119 8.76 2.82 -7.38
CA PRO A 119 7.64 3.62 -6.86
C PRO A 119 6.30 3.30 -7.55
N ASN A 120 6.36 2.83 -8.80
CA ASN A 120 5.18 2.40 -9.55
C ASN A 120 4.46 1.23 -8.87
N ASP A 121 5.15 0.37 -8.11
CA ASP A 121 4.50 -0.74 -7.41
C ASP A 121 3.58 -0.24 -6.29
N LEU A 122 3.95 0.87 -5.62
CA LEU A 122 3.10 1.51 -4.62
C LEU A 122 1.82 2.06 -5.26
N LEU A 123 1.97 2.67 -6.43
CA LEU A 123 0.86 3.26 -7.18
C LEU A 123 -0.08 2.18 -7.74
N ILE A 124 0.47 1.11 -8.33
CA ILE A 124 -0.29 -0.05 -8.81
C ILE A 124 -1.15 -0.63 -7.68
N ARG A 125 -0.57 -0.82 -6.48
CA ARG A 125 -1.33 -1.30 -5.32
C ARG A 125 -2.45 -0.34 -4.95
N SER A 126 -2.14 0.95 -4.79
CA SER A 126 -3.12 1.97 -4.41
C SER A 126 -4.28 2.06 -5.40
N ILE A 127 -4.01 1.96 -6.70
CA ILE A 127 -5.05 1.95 -7.75
C ILE A 127 -5.90 0.69 -7.67
N LYS A 128 -5.29 -0.49 -7.46
CA LYS A 128 -6.04 -1.75 -7.28
C LYS A 128 -6.95 -1.69 -6.05
N ASP A 129 -6.45 -1.19 -4.93
CA ASP A 129 -7.23 -1.03 -3.69
C ASP A 129 -8.42 -0.08 -3.93
N PHE A 130 -8.21 1.05 -4.60
CA PHE A 130 -9.28 1.96 -4.97
C PHE A 130 -10.34 1.31 -5.87
N LEU A 131 -9.93 0.60 -6.92
CA LEU A 131 -10.83 -0.09 -7.83
C LEU A 131 -11.64 -1.20 -7.12
N GLU A 132 -11.03 -1.89 -6.16
CA GLU A 132 -11.69 -2.91 -5.34
C GLU A 132 -12.70 -2.30 -4.38
N ILE A 133 -12.32 -1.24 -3.63
CA ILE A 133 -13.21 -0.54 -2.70
C ILE A 133 -14.42 0.04 -3.43
N THR A 134 -14.23 0.54 -4.65
CA THR A 134 -15.30 1.26 -5.37
C THR A 134 -16.15 0.40 -6.30
N LYS A 135 -15.89 -0.92 -6.39
CA LYS A 135 -16.59 -1.79 -7.35
C LYS A 135 -18.06 -2.01 -7.04
N ASP A 136 -18.44 -1.89 -5.77
CA ASP A 136 -19.78 -2.22 -5.26
C ASP A 136 -20.49 -1.02 -4.61
N VAL A 137 -20.11 0.21 -5.00
CA VAL A 137 -20.77 1.42 -4.51
C VAL A 137 -22.22 1.44 -5.01
N ASP A 138 -23.15 1.40 -4.07
CA ASP A 138 -24.59 1.50 -4.35
C ASP A 138 -25.02 2.96 -4.34
N PHE A 139 -25.08 3.56 -5.52
CA PHE A 139 -25.51 4.97 -5.69
C PHE A 139 -27.01 5.18 -5.46
N ASN A 140 -27.80 4.11 -5.28
CA ASN A 140 -29.21 4.21 -4.92
C ASN A 140 -29.42 4.14 -3.39
N ALA A 141 -28.33 4.04 -2.61
CA ALA A 141 -28.41 4.01 -1.16
C ALA A 141 -29.07 5.27 -0.59
N THR A 142 -30.01 5.09 0.35
CA THR A 142 -30.72 6.21 0.97
C THR A 142 -30.02 6.69 2.24
N THR A 143 -29.85 8.00 2.37
CA THR A 143 -29.36 8.65 3.60
C THR A 143 -30.47 9.42 4.31
N LYS A 144 -30.29 9.64 5.62
CA LYS A 144 -31.15 10.48 6.45
C LYS A 144 -30.29 11.36 7.34
N LEU A 145 -30.84 12.49 7.78
CA LEU A 145 -30.19 13.35 8.76
C LEU A 145 -30.21 12.68 10.14
N ASN A 146 -29.07 12.63 10.81
CA ASN A 146 -29.02 12.26 12.21
C ASN A 146 -29.39 13.49 13.07
N PRO A 147 -30.51 13.46 13.82
CA PRO A 147 -31.00 14.62 14.57
C PRO A 147 -30.08 15.03 15.73
N LYS A 148 -29.12 14.20 16.13
CA LYS A 148 -28.20 14.51 17.23
C LYS A 148 -27.01 15.38 16.82
N ASN A 149 -26.55 15.26 15.57
CA ASN A 149 -25.34 15.94 15.09
C ASN A 149 -25.46 16.52 13.68
N ASN A 150 -26.64 16.47 13.06
CA ASN A 150 -26.90 16.94 11.70
C ASN A 150 -26.00 16.32 10.61
N HIS A 151 -25.43 15.14 10.87
CA HIS A 151 -24.69 14.41 9.85
C HIS A 151 -25.64 13.52 9.04
N GLN A 152 -25.44 13.45 7.72
CA GLN A 152 -26.13 12.46 6.89
C GLN A 152 -25.56 11.07 7.17
N VAL A 153 -26.45 10.16 7.54
CA VAL A 153 -26.15 8.74 7.80
C VAL A 153 -26.97 7.87 6.84
N PHE A 154 -26.40 6.78 6.36
CA PHE A 154 -27.08 5.75 5.61
C PHE A 154 -28.18 5.12 6.46
N THR A 155 -29.32 4.89 5.80
CA THR A 155 -30.45 4.17 6.40
C THR A 155 -30.14 2.68 6.60
N ASN A 156 -29.29 2.11 5.73
CA ASN A 156 -28.80 0.74 5.81
C ASN A 156 -27.57 0.65 6.75
N PRO A 157 -27.65 -0.08 7.87
CA PRO A 157 -26.52 -0.24 8.80
C PRO A 157 -25.29 -0.92 8.19
N VAL A 158 -25.46 -1.71 7.13
CA VAL A 158 -24.34 -2.33 6.40
C VAL A 158 -23.49 -1.26 5.72
N TYR A 159 -24.13 -0.26 5.10
CA TYR A 159 -23.44 0.85 4.45
C TYR A 159 -22.77 1.78 5.46
N GLU A 160 -23.31 1.89 6.67
CA GLU A 160 -22.61 2.60 7.75
C GLU A 160 -21.30 1.94 8.20
N LYS A 161 -21.12 0.65 7.94
CA LYS A 161 -19.88 -0.07 8.25
C LYS A 161 -18.90 -0.14 7.08
N LYS A 162 -19.27 0.38 5.91
CA LYS A 162 -18.40 0.44 4.73
C LYS A 162 -17.24 1.42 4.95
N ASP A 163 -16.19 1.22 4.14
CA ASP A 163 -14.98 2.04 4.16
C ASP A 163 -15.26 3.53 3.91
N THR A 164 -14.41 4.41 4.46
CA THR A 164 -14.55 5.87 4.30
C THR A 164 -14.48 6.30 2.83
N GLN A 165 -13.61 5.69 2.02
CA GLN A 165 -13.50 5.95 0.59
C GLN A 165 -14.73 5.47 -0.17
N TRP A 166 -15.29 4.31 0.19
CA TRP A 166 -16.56 3.83 -0.38
C TRP A 166 -17.67 4.89 -0.17
N LYS A 167 -17.80 5.39 1.06
CA LYS A 167 -18.79 6.43 1.39
C LYS A 167 -18.46 7.78 0.73
N ALA A 168 -17.20 8.09 0.50
CA ALA A 168 -16.79 9.30 -0.22
C ALA A 168 -17.20 9.22 -1.70
N CYS A 169 -16.99 8.07 -2.34
CA CYS A 169 -17.42 7.83 -3.72
C CYS A 169 -18.95 7.88 -3.85
N PHE A 170 -19.69 7.27 -2.93
CA PHE A 170 -21.15 7.44 -2.89
C PHE A 170 -21.57 8.93 -2.87
N ARG A 171 -20.93 9.75 -2.03
CA ARG A 171 -21.22 11.19 -1.92
C ARG A 171 -20.77 12.01 -3.13
N ALA A 172 -19.70 11.58 -3.80
CA ALA A 172 -19.24 12.16 -5.06
C ALA A 172 -20.22 11.88 -6.21
N GLY A 173 -21.02 10.82 -6.11
CA GLY A 173 -22.01 10.43 -7.09
C GLY A 173 -21.46 9.49 -8.16
N MET A 174 -22.39 8.89 -8.90
CA MET A 174 -22.12 7.81 -9.85
C MET A 174 -21.23 8.25 -11.01
N GLU A 175 -21.54 9.40 -11.60
CA GLU A 175 -20.84 9.91 -12.79
C GLU A 175 -19.36 10.17 -12.51
N LEU A 176 -19.07 10.95 -11.47
CA LEU A 176 -17.69 11.24 -11.08
C LEU A 176 -16.93 9.99 -10.66
N THR A 177 -17.56 9.12 -9.87
CA THR A 177 -16.91 7.87 -9.43
C THR A 177 -16.57 6.98 -10.62
N ASN A 178 -17.48 6.82 -11.58
CA ASN A 178 -17.23 6.01 -12.76
C ASN A 178 -16.16 6.61 -13.66
N PHE A 179 -16.13 7.93 -13.81
CA PHE A 179 -15.05 8.63 -14.52
C PHE A 179 -13.68 8.32 -13.89
N VAL A 180 -13.52 8.53 -12.58
CA VAL A 180 -12.25 8.29 -11.88
C VAL A 180 -11.85 6.82 -11.92
N ARG A 181 -12.82 5.89 -11.82
CA ARG A 181 -12.58 4.45 -11.98
C ARG A 181 -12.07 4.11 -13.38
N ALA A 182 -12.68 4.64 -14.43
CA ALA A 182 -12.25 4.41 -15.80
C ALA A 182 -10.81 4.93 -16.02
N TYR A 183 -10.54 6.16 -15.61
CA TYR A 183 -9.18 6.74 -15.67
C TYR A 183 -8.16 5.87 -14.93
N SER A 184 -8.51 5.42 -13.72
CA SER A 184 -7.64 4.58 -12.88
C SER A 184 -7.35 3.23 -13.53
N GLN A 185 -8.33 2.61 -14.19
CA GLN A 185 -8.17 1.34 -14.90
C GLN A 185 -7.24 1.50 -16.12
N ASP A 186 -7.36 2.60 -16.86
CA ASP A 186 -6.48 2.90 -18.00
C ASP A 186 -5.05 3.14 -17.53
N TRP A 187 -4.87 3.91 -16.45
CA TRP A 187 -3.56 4.16 -15.86
C TRP A 187 -2.92 2.87 -15.31
N LEU A 188 -3.69 2.02 -14.64
CA LEU A 188 -3.21 0.71 -14.19
C LEU A 188 -2.67 -0.12 -15.35
N SER A 189 -3.40 -0.15 -16.47
CA SER A 189 -3.01 -0.88 -17.68
C SER A 189 -1.76 -0.30 -18.34
N GLU A 190 -1.53 1.01 -18.26
CA GLU A 190 -0.28 1.64 -18.67
C GLU A 190 0.90 1.20 -17.78
N LEU A 191 0.74 1.28 -16.45
CA LEU A 191 1.79 0.93 -15.49
C LEU A 191 2.19 -0.55 -15.59
N GLU A 192 1.22 -1.46 -15.71
CA GLU A 192 1.50 -2.89 -15.85
C GLU A 192 2.19 -3.22 -17.19
N ARG A 193 1.91 -2.47 -18.26
CA ARG A 193 2.65 -2.61 -19.54
C ARG A 193 4.08 -2.11 -19.42
N GLN A 194 4.30 -0.97 -18.75
CA GLN A 194 5.63 -0.44 -18.51
C GLN A 194 6.49 -1.45 -17.72
N LYS A 195 5.90 -2.07 -16.68
CA LYS A 195 6.57 -3.09 -15.88
C LYS A 195 6.94 -4.37 -16.64
N LYS A 196 6.19 -4.74 -17.69
CA LYS A 196 6.51 -5.93 -18.52
C LYS A 196 7.63 -5.69 -19.53
N ASN A 197 7.88 -4.42 -19.86
CA ASN A 197 8.81 -4.02 -20.92
C ASN A 197 10.15 -3.48 -20.39
N GLY A 198 10.28 -3.28 -19.07
CA GLY A 198 11.51 -2.91 -18.38
C GLY A 198 12.10 -4.10 -17.65
#